data_AF-A0AAW9A9T4-F1
#
_entry.id   AF-A0AAW9A9T4-F1
#
_cell.length_a   1.000
_cell.length_b   1.000
_cell.length_c   1.000
_cell.angle_alpha   90.00
_cell.angle_beta   90.00
_cell.angle_gamma   90.00
#
_symmetry.space_group_name_H-M   'P 1'
#
loop_
_entity.id
_entity.type
_entity.pdbx_description
1 polymer ?
#
loop_
_entity_poly.entity_id
_entity_poly.type
_entity_poly.pdbx_seq_one_letter_code
_entity_poly.pdbx_strand_id
1 'polypeptide(L)' 'MENNYSYAEFLKAVGKNSSSAQAERLLNDIYMDLFLSHIHREQTKKRLWELIDIALDEKDESTFNRLTDELMKVEDN' A
#
# COMPACT_ATOMS: atom_id res chain seq x y z
N MET A 1 11.53 -5.34 4.05
CA MET A 1 10.80 -6.60 3.86
C MET A 1 10.64 -7.31 5.21
N GLU A 2 9.55 -7.09 5.93
CA GLU A 2 9.27 -7.79 7.21
C GLU A 2 7.77 -8.11 7.45
N ASN A 3 6.84 -7.63 6.61
CA ASN A 3 5.41 -7.68 6.94
C ASN A 3 4.67 -8.97 6.53
N ASN A 4 5.19 -9.77 5.60
CA ASN A 4 4.48 -10.98 5.15
C ASN A 4 4.54 -12.14 6.18
N TYR A 5 5.53 -12.14 7.08
CA TYR A 5 5.71 -13.20 8.08
C TYR A 5 4.74 -13.04 9.28
N SER A 6 4.27 -11.82 9.54
CA SER A 6 3.33 -11.52 10.64
C SER A 6 1.88 -11.94 10.32
N TYR A 7 1.47 -11.83 9.06
CA TYR A 7 0.08 -12.11 8.63
C TYR A 7 -0.28 -13.60 8.71
N ALA A 8 0.62 -14.49 8.26
CA ALA A 8 0.39 -15.94 8.31
C ALA A 8 0.35 -16.47 9.76
N GLU A 9 1.18 -15.92 10.64
CA GLU A 9 1.19 -16.25 12.07
C GLU A 9 -0.07 -15.68 12.78
N PHE A 10 -0.55 -14.49 12.39
CA PHE A 10 -1.80 -13.94 12.91
C PHE A 10 -3.04 -14.77 12.50
N LEU A 11 -3.12 -15.19 11.23
CA LEU A 11 -4.16 -16.09 10.73
C LEU A 11 -4.22 -17.40 11.53
N LYS A 12 -3.05 -17.97 11.83
CA LYS A 12 -2.92 -19.21 12.61
C LYS A 12 -3.35 -19.03 14.07
N ALA A 13 -3.16 -17.84 14.65
CA ALA A 13 -3.56 -17.51 16.01
C ALA A 13 -5.06 -17.24 16.14
N VAL A 14 -5.67 -16.53 15.17
CA VAL A 14 -7.10 -16.18 15.16
C VAL A 14 -7.97 -17.41 14.85
N GLY A 15 -7.53 -18.30 13.96
CA GLY A 15 -8.23 -19.55 13.67
C GLY A 15 -8.32 -20.53 14.85
N LYS A 16 -7.57 -20.31 15.94
CA LYS A 16 -7.57 -21.18 17.13
C LYS A 16 -8.54 -20.74 18.24
N ASN A 17 -8.97 -19.47 18.33
CA ASN A 17 -9.44 -18.91 19.61
C ASN A 17 -10.77 -18.11 19.60
N SER A 18 -11.51 -18.04 18.49
CA SER A 18 -12.74 -17.23 18.43
C SER A 18 -13.89 -17.95 17.73
N SER A 19 -15.13 -17.68 18.16
CA SER A 19 -16.36 -18.12 17.47
C SER A 19 -16.25 -17.77 15.99
N SER A 20 -16.17 -18.80 15.14
CA SER A 20 -15.67 -18.73 13.75
C SER A 20 -16.21 -17.54 12.95
N ALA A 21 -17.50 -17.23 13.07
CA ALA A 21 -18.16 -16.16 12.31
C ALA A 21 -17.63 -14.75 12.60
N GLN A 22 -17.24 -14.43 13.84
CA GLN A 22 -16.73 -13.09 14.18
C GLN A 22 -15.26 -12.95 13.76
N ALA A 23 -14.51 -14.04 13.86
CA ALA A 23 -13.14 -14.13 13.39
C ALA A 23 -13.07 -13.97 11.86
N GLU A 24 -13.94 -14.66 11.13
CA GLU A 24 -14.03 -14.59 9.66
C GLU A 24 -14.38 -13.18 9.15
N ARG A 25 -15.30 -12.48 9.81
CA ARG A 25 -15.65 -11.09 9.45
C ARG A 25 -14.46 -10.16 9.63
N LEU A 26 -13.82 -10.22 10.80
CA LEU A 26 -12.62 -9.42 11.07
C LEU A 26 -11.50 -9.71 10.07
N LEU A 27 -11.31 -10.96 9.68
CA LEU A 27 -10.33 -11.35 8.68
C LEU A 27 -10.65 -10.79 7.29
N ASN A 28 -11.92 -10.83 6.87
CA ASN A 28 -12.33 -10.23 5.60
C ASN A 28 -12.13 -8.72 5.60
N ASP A 29 -12.46 -8.03 6.70
CA ASP A 29 -12.28 -6.58 6.80
C ASP A 29 -10.80 -6.20 6.70
N ILE A 30 -9.93 -6.90 7.44
CA ILE A 30 -8.47 -6.69 7.36
C ILE A 30 -7.93 -7.01 5.96
N TYR A 31 -8.37 -8.10 5.35
CA TYR A 31 -7.96 -8.47 4.00
C TYR A 31 -8.35 -7.40 2.98
N MET A 32 -9.58 -6.88 3.07
CA MET A 32 -10.05 -5.81 2.20
C MET A 32 -9.23 -4.55 2.38
N ASP A 33 -8.93 -4.13 3.60
CA ASP A 33 -8.12 -2.94 3.87
C ASP A 33 -6.70 -3.08 3.32
N LEU A 34 -6.06 -4.25 3.51
CA LEU A 34 -4.74 -4.53 2.96
C LEU A 34 -4.74 -4.52 1.43
N PHE A 35 -5.75 -5.15 0.83
CA PHE A 35 -5.90 -5.20 -0.61
C PHE A 35 -6.11 -3.79 -1.20
N LEU A 36 -7.02 -3.01 -0.61
CA LEU A 36 -7.28 -1.64 -1.03
C LEU A 36 -6.03 -0.76 -0.85
N SER A 37 -5.31 -0.91 0.25
CA SER A 37 -4.05 -0.19 0.48
C SER A 37 -2.99 -0.51 -0.56
N HIS A 38 -2.86 -1.79 -0.93
CA HIS A 38 -1.94 -2.22 -1.98
C HIS A 38 -2.32 -1.63 -3.34
N ILE A 39 -3.59 -1.73 -3.74
CA ILE A 39 -4.07 -1.17 -5.01
C ILE A 39 -3.90 0.35 -5.04
N HIS A 40 -4.26 1.05 -3.95
CA HIS A 40 -4.12 2.49 -3.84
C HIS A 40 -2.65 2.92 -3.97
N ARG A 41 -1.72 2.17 -3.35
CA ARG A 41 -0.28 2.43 -3.45
C ARG A 41 0.22 2.29 -4.89
N GLU A 42 -0.15 1.21 -5.57
CA GLU A 42 0.22 0.98 -6.97
C GLU A 42 -0.33 2.08 -7.90
N GLN A 43 -1.60 2.47 -7.72
CA GLN A 43 -2.22 3.54 -8.49
C GLN A 43 -1.54 4.90 -8.23
N THR A 44 -1.26 5.21 -6.98
CA THR A 44 -0.57 6.44 -6.58
C THR A 44 0.82 6.50 -7.21
N LYS A 45 1.56 5.39 -7.15
CA LYS A 45 2.88 5.27 -7.77
C LYS A 45 2.82 5.53 -9.27
N LYS A 46 1.89 4.87 -9.98
CA LYS A 46 1.71 5.07 -11.42
C LYS A 46 1.40 6.52 -11.77
N ARG A 47 0.51 7.16 -11.02
CA ARG A 47 0.17 8.57 -11.21
C ARG A 47 1.37 9.49 -10.97
N LEU A 48 2.19 9.23 -9.95
CA LEU A 48 3.39 10.02 -9.69
C LEU A 48 4.38 9.92 -10.84
N TRP A 49 4.60 8.72 -11.40
CA TRP A 49 5.42 8.55 -12.60
C TRP A 49 4.93 9.36 -13.79
N GLU A 50 3.62 9.30 -14.09
CA GLU A 50 3.02 10.07 -15.18
C GLU A 50 3.20 11.60 -14.99
N LEU A 51 3.05 12.09 -13.74
CA LEU A 51 3.24 13.51 -13.44
C LEU A 51 4.71 13.94 -13.48
N ILE A 52 5.63 13.05 -13.09
CA ILE A 52 7.07 13.29 -13.18
C ILE A 52 7.49 13.42 -14.65
N ASP A 53 6.99 12.56 -15.53
CA ASP A 53 7.26 12.63 -16.97
C ASP A 53 6.77 13.96 -17.55
N ILE A 54 5.56 14.40 -17.18
CA ILE A 54 5.02 15.70 -17.60
C ILE A 54 5.91 16.85 -17.09
N ALA A 55 6.36 16.80 -15.83
CA ALA A 55 7.24 17.84 -15.28
C ALA A 55 8.60 17.90 -16.00
N LEU A 56 9.13 16.75 -16.44
CA LEU A 56 10.34 16.69 -17.26
C LEU A 56 10.12 17.29 -18.65
N ASP A 57 8.99 17.00 -19.30
CA ASP A 57 8.63 17.56 -20.61
C ASP A 57 8.48 19.08 -20.55
N GLU A 58 7.90 19.60 -19.48
CA GLU A 58 7.73 21.03 -19.23
C GLU A 58 9.00 21.72 -18.69
N LYS A 59 10.04 20.94 -18.36
CA LYS A 59 11.27 21.40 -17.67
C LYS A 59 10.99 22.11 -16.34
N ASP A 60 9.94 21.70 -15.64
CA ASP A 60 9.60 22.20 -14.30
C ASP A 60 10.35 21.42 -13.23
N GLU A 61 11.54 21.90 -12.90
CA GLU A 61 12.42 21.32 -11.89
C GLU A 61 11.80 21.31 -10.48
N SER A 62 10.99 22.32 -10.14
CA SER A 62 10.36 22.41 -8.82
C SER A 62 9.32 21.30 -8.66
N THR A 63 8.46 21.13 -9.67
CA THR A 63 7.43 20.09 -9.66
C THR A 63 8.04 18.70 -9.74
N PHE A 64 9.09 18.51 -10.56
CA PHE A 64 9.84 17.26 -10.63
C PHE A 64 10.40 16.84 -9.26
N ASN A 65 11.12 17.73 -8.58
CA ASN A 65 11.72 17.42 -7.28
C ASN A 65 10.65 17.06 -6.24
N ARG A 66 9.55 17.84 -6.17
CA ARG A 66 8.44 17.58 -5.23
C ARG A 66 7.79 16.22 -5.48
N LEU A 67 7.48 15.89 -6.73
CA LEU A 67 6.83 14.63 -7.09
C LEU A 67 7.75 13.43 -6.87
N THR A 68 9.05 13.60 -7.10
CA THR A 68 10.05 12.57 -6.84
C THR A 68 10.21 12.29 -5.34
N ASP A 69 10.19 13.33 -4.50
CA ASP A 69 10.16 13.18 -3.04
C ASP A 69 8.90 12.47 -2.55
N GLU A 70 7.74 12.77 -3.16
CA GLU A 70 6.49 12.07 -2.88
C GLU A 70 6.56 10.60 -3.29
N LEU A 71 7.18 10.30 -4.44
CA LEU A 71 7.39 8.93 -4.92
C LEU A 71 8.28 8.12 -3.97
N MET A 72 9.39 8.70 -3.50
CA MET A 72 10.27 8.04 -2.52
C MET A 72 9.53 7.68 -1.23
N LYS A 73 8.68 8.57 -0.71
CA LYS A 73 7.86 8.27 0.48
C LYS A 73 6.86 7.14 0.27
N VAL A 74 6.36 6.98 -0.95
CA VAL A 74 5.46 5.89 -1.34
C VAL A 74 6.24 4.58 -1.54
N GLU A 75 7.53 4.61 -1.89
CA GLU A 75 8.39 3.43 -2.04
C GLU A 75 8.98 2.93 -0.71
N ASP A 76 9.33 3.82 0.21
CA ASP A 76 9.95 3.49 1.51
C ASP A 76 8.98 2.88 2.56
N ASN A 77 7.66 3.00 2.35
CA ASN A 77 6.63 2.37 3.20
C ASN A 77 6.18 1.00 2.69
#